data_AF-A0A6V7RRN3-F1
#
_entry.id   AF-A0A6V7RRN3-F1
#
_cell.length_a   1.000
_cell.length_b   1.000
_cell.length_c   1.000
_cell.angle_alpha   90.00
_cell.angle_beta   90.00
_cell.angle_gamma   90.00
#
_symmetry.space_group_name_H-M   'P 1'
#
loop_
_entity.id
_entity.type
_entity.pdbx_description
1 polymer ?
#
loop_
_entity_poly.entity_id
_entity_poly.type
_entity_poly.pdbx_seq_one_letter_code
_entity_poly.pdbx_strand_id
1 'polypeptide(L)'
;MSEYNAVSATNTKNAPKFDQSSQSAAFSHYNNLSAQLPIDPATGKLVEGGIKAQAEQNFKNIEAVLESVGHVMSDIVRISVFVKDIQDVDAVDEVYKTFFPTYVPARTTVAAALPMDALVQVEALVSHGEGTIPDAPQAGDLIKLSNNTSAAPVSNLSSQTVAFSHYNNITAQLPIDPATGRIVTGGIKAETVQSLKNIKAILSGIDVPFDDIVKINIFVKDLKDMDAVNEVYSTFFPDSSIARTVGYVPARTVIQAEDLQMGASVQIEAVVSHGDGTPPQAIEDRHGIVIKAHNTENAPVDSLSTQTVAFSHYNHLSAQLPIDPATGKLVEGGIKEQTQQVLTNIKAVIESVDHVMEDMVKVNIFVKDLADMDAVNEVYATFFPEGTPARRVVGVSALQEDALIQIDAIAGNAEGTPPEFK
;
A
#
# COMPACT_ATOMS: atom_id res chain seq x y z
N MET A 1 -14.32 21.50 -9.25
CA MET A 1 -13.03 20.82 -9.02
C MET A 1 -11.97 21.77 -9.51
N SER A 2 -11.14 22.32 -8.62
CA SER A 2 -10.04 23.20 -9.02
C SER A 2 -9.08 22.43 -9.93
N GLU A 3 -8.49 23.07 -10.93
CA GLU A 3 -7.43 22.49 -11.78
C GLU A 3 -6.13 22.17 -10.98
N TYR A 4 -6.14 22.37 -9.65
CA TYR A 4 -5.07 22.13 -8.70
C TYR A 4 -5.39 20.87 -7.89
N ASN A 5 -4.39 20.01 -7.63
CA ASN A 5 -4.51 18.68 -7.02
C ASN A 5 -5.31 17.65 -7.83
N ALA A 6 -5.04 17.52 -9.14
CA ALA A 6 -5.51 16.38 -9.93
C ALA A 6 -4.48 15.24 -9.91
N VAL A 7 -4.93 14.01 -10.14
CA VAL A 7 -4.03 12.87 -10.36
C VAL A 7 -3.26 13.10 -11.66
N SER A 8 -1.94 13.17 -11.57
CA SER A 8 -1.03 13.35 -12.71
C SER A 8 -0.36 12.03 -13.06
N ALA A 9 -0.73 11.44 -14.19
CA ALA A 9 -0.18 10.18 -14.67
C ALA A 9 0.98 10.43 -15.66
N THR A 10 2.12 9.78 -15.42
CA THR A 10 3.32 9.93 -16.27
C THR A 10 3.82 8.58 -16.76
N ASN A 11 4.30 8.57 -18.01
CA ASN A 11 4.84 7.39 -18.69
C ASN A 11 6.08 7.77 -19.52
N THR A 12 7.20 7.10 -19.30
CA THR A 12 8.43 7.16 -20.11
C THR A 12 8.59 5.94 -21.01
N LYS A 13 9.21 6.14 -22.17
CA LYS A 13 9.58 5.04 -23.09
C LYS A 13 10.73 4.17 -22.56
N ASN A 14 11.43 4.63 -21.52
CA ASN A 14 12.61 3.96 -20.96
C ASN A 14 12.27 2.93 -19.87
N ALA A 15 10.98 2.69 -19.61
CA ALA A 15 10.49 1.67 -18.69
C ALA A 15 9.30 0.92 -19.34
N PRO A 16 8.95 -0.29 -18.86
CA PRO A 16 7.84 -1.07 -19.40
C PRO A 16 6.50 -0.33 -19.29
N LYS A 17 5.69 -0.36 -20.36
CA LYS A 17 4.37 0.28 -20.41
C LYS A 17 3.27 -0.77 -20.54
N PHE A 18 2.13 -0.49 -19.91
CA PHE A 18 0.92 -1.31 -19.98
C PHE A 18 -0.28 -0.41 -20.22
N ASP A 19 -1.22 -0.84 -21.06
CA ASP A 19 -2.36 0.01 -21.44
C ASP A 19 -3.33 0.26 -20.27
N GLN A 20 -3.34 -0.63 -19.28
CA GLN A 20 -4.28 -0.58 -18.15
C GLN A 20 -3.70 0.13 -16.91
N SER A 21 -2.55 0.81 -17.02
CA SER A 21 -1.94 1.52 -15.89
C SER A 21 -0.88 2.52 -16.32
N SER A 22 -0.80 3.67 -15.64
CA SER A 22 0.34 4.57 -15.75
C SER A 22 1.57 3.99 -15.05
N GLN A 23 2.78 4.35 -15.44
CA GLN A 23 4.00 3.95 -14.72
C GLN A 23 4.09 4.64 -13.36
N SER A 24 3.60 5.88 -13.28
CA SER A 24 3.54 6.65 -12.05
C SER A 24 2.28 7.52 -12.01
N ALA A 25 1.69 7.68 -10.85
CA ALA A 25 0.56 8.57 -10.60
C ALA A 25 0.88 9.48 -9.40
N ALA A 26 1.11 10.76 -9.69
CA ALA A 26 1.38 11.79 -8.70
C ALA A 26 0.08 12.45 -8.23
N PHE A 27 0.00 12.75 -6.94
CA PHE A 27 -1.09 13.50 -6.34
C PHE A 27 -0.58 14.18 -5.07
N SER A 28 -0.80 15.48 -4.92
CA SER A 28 -0.22 16.28 -3.84
C SER A 28 1.30 16.04 -3.75
N HIS A 29 1.83 15.72 -2.56
CA HIS A 29 3.25 15.59 -2.31
C HIS A 29 3.86 14.24 -2.72
N TYR A 30 3.08 13.24 -3.14
CA TYR A 30 3.61 11.91 -3.44
C TYR A 30 3.37 11.47 -4.87
N ASN A 31 4.18 10.51 -5.30
CA ASN A 31 4.04 9.82 -6.56
C ASN A 31 4.07 8.31 -6.32
N ASN A 32 2.98 7.65 -6.71
CA ASN A 32 2.81 6.21 -6.59
C ASN A 32 3.28 5.57 -7.89
N LEU A 33 4.34 4.75 -7.81
CA LEU A 33 4.79 3.99 -8.97
C LEU A 33 4.00 2.70 -9.07
N SER A 34 3.58 2.37 -10.29
CA SER A 34 3.11 1.04 -10.64
C SER A 34 4.21 0.02 -10.36
N ALA A 35 3.78 -1.18 -9.99
CA ALA A 35 4.69 -2.28 -9.77
C ALA A 35 5.45 -2.57 -11.08
N GLN A 36 6.77 -2.43 -11.03
CA GLN A 36 7.65 -2.69 -12.15
C GLN A 36 7.94 -4.19 -12.22
N LEU A 37 7.89 -4.72 -13.44
CA LEU A 37 8.36 -6.07 -13.77
C LEU A 37 9.78 -5.99 -14.35
N PRO A 38 10.55 -7.09 -14.33
CA PRO A 38 11.92 -7.11 -14.82
C PRO A 38 11.96 -7.28 -16.35
N ILE A 39 11.22 -6.42 -17.03
CA ILE A 39 11.09 -6.37 -18.49
C ILE A 39 12.13 -5.41 -19.03
N ASP A 40 12.83 -5.81 -20.09
CA ASP A 40 13.65 -4.90 -20.87
C ASP A 40 12.71 -4.02 -21.74
N PRO A 41 12.68 -2.69 -21.53
CA PRO A 41 11.80 -1.78 -22.27
C PRO A 41 12.07 -1.77 -23.78
N ALA A 42 13.27 -2.15 -24.24
CA ALA A 42 13.59 -2.21 -25.66
C ALA A 42 12.97 -3.43 -26.36
N THR A 43 12.82 -4.54 -25.64
CA THR A 43 12.34 -5.82 -26.21
C THR A 43 10.92 -6.18 -25.79
N GLY A 44 10.42 -5.60 -24.68
CA GLY A 44 9.13 -5.95 -24.09
C GLY A 44 9.11 -7.35 -23.45
N LYS A 45 10.28 -7.96 -23.21
CA LYS A 45 10.40 -9.30 -22.63
C LYS A 45 11.05 -9.27 -21.26
N LEU A 46 10.75 -10.26 -20.42
CA LEU A 46 11.50 -10.49 -19.18
C LEU A 46 12.97 -10.72 -19.51
N VAL A 47 13.86 -10.15 -18.70
CA VAL A 47 15.30 -10.42 -18.83
C VAL A 47 15.63 -11.84 -18.38
N GLU A 48 16.55 -12.46 -19.12
CA GLU A 48 17.16 -13.74 -18.75
C GLU A 48 18.26 -13.54 -17.69
N GLY A 49 18.75 -14.63 -17.08
CA GLY A 49 19.84 -14.58 -16.10
C GLY A 49 19.43 -14.77 -14.63
N GLY A 50 18.19 -15.20 -14.40
CA GLY A 50 17.69 -15.54 -13.06
C GLY A 50 17.39 -14.33 -12.17
N ILE A 51 17.24 -14.57 -10.87
CA ILE A 51 16.72 -13.57 -9.93
C ILE A 51 17.56 -12.29 -9.87
N LYS A 52 18.89 -12.38 -9.88
CA LYS A 52 19.75 -11.18 -9.79
C LYS A 52 19.61 -10.28 -11.00
N ALA A 53 19.62 -10.86 -12.21
CA ALA A 53 19.42 -10.10 -13.44
C ALA A 53 18.03 -9.46 -13.49
N GLN A 54 17.00 -10.20 -13.05
CA GLN A 54 15.66 -9.66 -12.95
C GLN A 54 15.54 -8.54 -11.91
N ALA A 55 16.10 -8.70 -10.72
CA ALA A 55 16.12 -7.66 -9.70
C ALA A 55 16.80 -6.39 -10.21
N GLU A 56 17.94 -6.53 -10.89
CA GLU A 56 18.67 -5.38 -11.47
C GLU A 56 17.84 -4.67 -12.52
N GLN A 57 17.19 -5.40 -13.43
CA GLN A 57 16.29 -4.80 -14.42
C GLN A 57 15.09 -4.11 -13.76
N ASN A 58 14.53 -4.70 -12.71
CA ASN A 58 13.40 -4.15 -11.98
C ASN A 58 13.74 -2.77 -11.39
N PHE A 59 14.86 -2.67 -10.67
CA PHE A 59 15.30 -1.40 -10.09
C PHE A 59 15.73 -0.39 -11.16
N LYS A 60 16.32 -0.81 -12.29
CA LYS A 60 16.56 0.08 -13.44
C LYS A 60 15.27 0.64 -14.03
N ASN A 61 14.21 -0.16 -14.08
CA ASN A 61 12.91 0.30 -14.54
C ASN A 61 12.32 1.35 -13.58
N ILE A 62 12.43 1.14 -12.27
CA ILE A 62 12.05 2.15 -11.26
C ILE A 62 12.87 3.44 -11.44
N GLU A 63 14.19 3.32 -11.54
CA GLU A 63 15.10 4.46 -11.76
C GLU A 63 14.72 5.24 -13.02
N ALA A 64 14.46 4.56 -14.14
CA ALA A 64 14.04 5.20 -15.38
C ALA A 64 12.70 5.96 -15.26
N VAL A 65 11.75 5.44 -14.48
CA VAL A 65 10.49 6.15 -14.18
C VAL A 65 10.77 7.39 -13.33
N LEU A 66 11.58 7.28 -12.28
CA LEU A 66 11.97 8.40 -11.42
C LEU A 66 12.70 9.50 -12.20
N GLU A 67 13.68 9.14 -13.02
CA GLU A 67 14.43 10.10 -13.86
C GLU A 67 13.50 10.86 -14.81
N SER A 68 12.45 10.20 -15.32
CA SER A 68 11.49 10.83 -16.23
C SER A 68 10.63 11.92 -15.58
N VAL A 69 10.51 11.89 -14.25
CA VAL A 69 9.86 12.93 -13.44
C VAL A 69 10.88 13.80 -12.68
N GLY A 70 12.18 13.68 -12.99
CA GLY A 70 13.23 14.50 -12.37
C GLY A 70 13.66 14.07 -10.97
N HIS A 71 13.38 12.82 -10.58
CA HIS A 71 13.67 12.27 -9.25
C HIS A 71 14.70 11.14 -9.28
N VAL A 72 15.16 10.76 -8.10
CA VAL A 72 16.21 9.75 -7.89
C VAL A 72 15.78 8.67 -6.90
N MET A 73 16.49 7.55 -6.88
CA MET A 73 16.19 6.42 -5.97
C MET A 73 16.11 6.83 -4.50
N SER A 74 16.93 7.81 -4.08
CA SER A 74 16.91 8.34 -2.72
C SER A 74 15.67 9.17 -2.39
N ASP A 75 14.73 9.39 -3.30
CA ASP A 75 13.43 10.03 -3.04
C ASP A 75 12.33 9.01 -2.69
N ILE A 76 12.58 7.70 -2.83
CA ILE A 76 11.64 6.67 -2.42
C ILE A 76 11.45 6.72 -0.89
N VAL A 77 10.20 6.73 -0.39
CA VAL A 77 9.86 6.66 1.04
C VAL A 77 9.45 5.27 1.48
N ARG A 78 8.83 4.50 0.58
CA ARG A 78 8.36 3.14 0.82
C ARG A 78 8.58 2.29 -0.42
N ILE A 79 8.99 1.05 -0.23
CA ILE A 79 9.17 0.07 -1.29
C ILE A 79 8.55 -1.27 -0.88
N SER A 80 7.83 -1.91 -1.81
CA SER A 80 7.32 -3.27 -1.61
C SER A 80 7.97 -4.19 -2.64
N VAL A 81 8.64 -5.22 -2.16
CA VAL A 81 9.36 -6.23 -2.96
C VAL A 81 8.58 -7.53 -2.91
N PHE A 82 8.06 -7.96 -4.05
CA PHE A 82 7.42 -9.25 -4.20
C PHE A 82 8.37 -10.20 -4.92
N VAL A 83 8.60 -11.36 -4.35
CA VAL A 83 9.42 -12.43 -4.95
C VAL A 83 8.56 -13.64 -5.25
N LYS A 84 8.91 -14.42 -6.27
CA LYS A 84 8.22 -15.69 -6.54
C LYS A 84 8.51 -16.74 -5.47
N ASP A 85 9.78 -16.82 -5.04
CA ASP A 85 10.26 -17.70 -3.98
C ASP A 85 10.90 -16.85 -2.87
N ILE A 86 10.50 -17.03 -1.62
CA ILE A 86 11.05 -16.26 -0.50
C ILE A 86 12.54 -16.57 -0.25
N GLN A 87 13.05 -17.71 -0.71
CA GLN A 87 14.47 -18.06 -0.60
C GLN A 87 15.36 -17.18 -1.47
N ASP A 88 14.79 -16.49 -2.48
CA ASP A 88 15.52 -15.61 -3.38
C ASP A 88 15.76 -14.21 -2.81
N VAL A 89 15.20 -13.87 -1.64
CA VAL A 89 15.29 -12.52 -1.06
C VAL A 89 16.72 -12.07 -0.84
N ASP A 90 17.62 -12.94 -0.37
CA ASP A 90 19.03 -12.58 -0.16
C ASP A 90 19.71 -12.16 -1.47
N ALA A 91 19.36 -12.80 -2.59
CA ALA A 91 19.90 -12.45 -3.90
C ALA A 91 19.34 -11.12 -4.41
N VAL A 92 18.07 -10.81 -4.13
CA VAL A 92 17.47 -9.49 -4.41
C VAL A 92 18.12 -8.42 -3.53
N ASP A 93 18.40 -8.72 -2.26
CA ASP A 93 18.99 -7.80 -1.30
C ASP A 93 20.41 -7.38 -1.68
N GLU A 94 21.20 -8.27 -2.26
CA GLU A 94 22.51 -7.93 -2.83
C GLU A 94 22.40 -6.87 -3.93
N VAL A 95 21.41 -6.98 -4.81
CA VAL A 95 21.17 -6.00 -5.87
C VAL A 95 20.60 -4.70 -5.29
N TYR A 96 19.60 -4.80 -4.42
CA TYR A 96 18.94 -3.65 -3.77
C TYR A 96 19.95 -2.70 -3.11
N LYS A 97 20.97 -3.24 -2.42
CA LYS A 97 22.04 -2.43 -1.78
C LYS A 97 22.81 -1.54 -2.77
N THR A 98 22.86 -1.90 -4.04
CA THR A 98 23.54 -1.08 -5.07
C THR A 98 22.73 0.15 -5.47
N PHE A 99 21.40 0.09 -5.35
CA PHE A 99 20.49 1.21 -5.60
C PHE A 99 20.20 2.06 -4.35
N PHE A 100 20.43 1.49 -3.17
CA PHE A 100 20.26 2.15 -1.87
C PHE A 100 21.55 2.07 -1.04
N PRO A 101 22.66 2.71 -1.47
CA PRO A 101 23.96 2.56 -0.85
C PRO A 101 24.11 3.29 0.49
N THR A 102 23.22 4.26 0.78
CA THR A 102 23.31 5.13 1.96
C THR A 102 21.98 5.25 2.68
N TYR A 103 20.96 5.73 1.96
CA TYR A 103 19.59 5.85 2.43
C TYR A 103 18.78 4.59 2.09
N VAL A 104 17.92 4.15 3.01
CA VAL A 104 17.01 3.03 2.81
C VAL A 104 15.56 3.41 3.15
N PRO A 105 14.58 3.15 2.26
CA PRO A 105 13.17 3.43 2.54
C PRO A 105 12.56 2.48 3.58
N ALA A 106 11.30 2.75 3.96
CA ALA A 106 10.47 1.73 4.59
C ALA A 106 10.23 0.59 3.61
N ARG A 107 10.22 -0.66 4.07
CA ARG A 107 10.23 -1.83 3.19
C ARG A 107 9.23 -2.90 3.60
N THR A 108 8.65 -3.53 2.60
CA THR A 108 7.88 -4.77 2.75
C THR A 108 8.44 -5.81 1.78
N THR A 109 8.61 -7.05 2.23
CA THR A 109 9.02 -8.18 1.36
C THR A 109 8.06 -9.34 1.57
N VAL A 110 7.53 -9.90 0.48
CA VAL A 110 6.51 -10.97 0.50
C VAL A 110 6.73 -11.91 -0.68
N ALA A 111 6.49 -13.21 -0.51
CA ALA A 111 6.39 -14.11 -1.65
C ALA A 111 4.96 -14.17 -2.21
N ALA A 112 4.83 -14.07 -3.53
CA ALA A 112 3.57 -14.10 -4.26
C ALA A 112 3.78 -14.62 -5.69
N ALA A 113 2.72 -15.10 -6.34
CA ALA A 113 2.77 -15.36 -7.78
C ALA A 113 2.81 -14.03 -8.54
N LEU A 114 3.63 -13.95 -9.60
CA LEU A 114 3.89 -12.69 -10.31
C LEU A 114 3.49 -12.78 -11.79
N PRO A 115 3.02 -11.68 -12.41
CA PRO A 115 2.73 -11.65 -13.84
C PRO A 115 3.92 -12.10 -14.70
N MET A 116 3.63 -12.73 -15.84
CA MET A 116 4.62 -13.27 -16.77
C MET A 116 5.55 -14.35 -16.17
N ASP A 117 5.21 -14.91 -15.01
CA ASP A 117 6.09 -15.80 -14.24
C ASP A 117 7.43 -15.16 -13.85
N ALA A 118 7.44 -13.84 -13.66
CA ALA A 118 8.61 -13.12 -13.17
C ALA A 118 9.05 -13.63 -11.80
N LEU A 119 10.34 -13.50 -11.49
CA LEU A 119 10.93 -13.90 -10.21
C LEU A 119 10.84 -12.80 -9.15
N VAL A 120 10.74 -11.54 -9.59
CA VAL A 120 10.65 -10.37 -8.70
C VAL A 120 9.84 -9.24 -9.34
N GLN A 121 9.02 -8.58 -8.53
CA GLN A 121 8.26 -7.38 -8.88
C GLN A 121 8.44 -6.36 -7.75
N VAL A 122 8.65 -5.08 -8.08
CA VAL A 122 8.87 -4.04 -7.07
C VAL A 122 7.98 -2.83 -7.35
N GLU A 123 7.33 -2.31 -6.32
CA GLU A 123 6.60 -1.04 -6.35
C GLU A 123 7.23 -0.04 -5.38
N ALA A 124 7.04 1.25 -5.64
CA ALA A 124 7.59 2.32 -4.81
C ALA A 124 6.58 3.46 -4.59
N LEU A 125 6.70 4.12 -3.45
CA LEU A 125 6.09 5.41 -3.14
C LEU A 125 7.22 6.43 -2.98
N VAL A 126 7.07 7.58 -3.63
CA VAL A 126 8.12 8.60 -3.75
C VAL A 126 7.70 9.86 -3.00
N SER A 127 8.65 10.50 -2.30
CA SER A 127 8.48 11.81 -1.63
C SER A 127 8.51 12.97 -2.63
N HIS A 128 7.80 12.84 -3.73
CA HIS A 128 7.60 13.92 -4.68
C HIS A 128 6.31 13.71 -5.45
N GLY A 129 5.53 14.77 -5.67
CA GLY A 129 4.37 14.77 -6.56
C GLY A 129 4.25 16.13 -7.26
N GLU A 130 3.55 16.14 -8.40
CA GLU A 130 3.42 17.30 -9.30
C GLU A 130 2.05 18.01 -9.17
N GLY A 131 1.18 17.55 -8.27
CA GLY A 131 -0.22 18.00 -8.16
C GLY A 131 -0.51 18.67 -6.83
N THR A 132 0.20 19.74 -6.50
CA THR A 132 0.07 20.52 -5.26
C THR A 132 -0.66 21.85 -5.49
N ILE A 133 -1.19 22.43 -4.41
CA ILE A 133 -1.86 23.74 -4.45
C ILE A 133 -0.79 24.83 -4.65
N PRO A 134 -1.01 25.82 -5.55
CA PRO A 134 -0.15 27.00 -5.63
C PRO A 134 -0.01 27.68 -4.27
N ASP A 135 1.18 28.17 -3.94
CA ASP A 135 1.51 28.87 -2.69
C ASP A 135 1.45 28.01 -1.39
N ALA A 136 1.15 26.72 -1.47
CA ALA A 136 1.41 25.75 -0.40
C ALA A 136 2.87 25.25 -0.44
N PRO A 137 3.43 24.75 0.68
CA PRO A 137 4.72 24.06 0.66
C PRO A 137 4.72 22.95 -0.40
N GLN A 138 5.74 22.96 -1.26
CA GLN A 138 5.88 21.98 -2.33
C GLN A 138 6.65 20.77 -1.83
N ALA A 139 6.57 19.63 -2.52
CA ALA A 139 7.29 18.43 -2.11
C ALA A 139 8.81 18.66 -1.92
N GLY A 140 9.42 19.52 -2.74
CA GLY A 140 10.83 19.91 -2.62
C GLY A 140 11.17 20.80 -1.41
N ASP A 141 10.18 21.40 -0.76
CA ASP A 141 10.34 22.18 0.46
C ASP A 141 10.28 21.30 1.72
N LEU A 142 9.81 20.05 1.58
CA LEU A 142 9.53 19.15 2.68
C LEU A 142 10.74 18.25 2.97
N ILE A 143 10.89 17.89 4.24
CA ILE A 143 11.97 17.04 4.70
C ILE A 143 11.46 15.60 4.81
N LYS A 144 12.21 14.68 4.24
CA LYS A 144 12.05 13.25 4.52
C LYS A 144 12.82 12.89 5.79
N LEU A 145 12.14 12.34 6.78
CA LEU A 145 12.73 11.89 8.04
C LEU A 145 12.63 10.37 8.14
N SER A 146 13.69 9.73 8.62
CA SER A 146 13.71 8.29 8.87
C SER A 146 14.15 8.03 10.30
N ASN A 147 13.37 7.24 11.01
CA ASN A 147 13.59 6.97 12.43
C ASN A 147 13.70 5.46 12.68
N ASN A 148 14.43 5.11 13.73
CA ASN A 148 14.53 3.76 14.24
C ASN A 148 14.57 3.81 15.77
N THR A 149 13.99 2.80 16.41
CA THR A 149 14.09 2.53 17.84
C THR A 149 14.68 1.16 18.07
N SER A 150 15.48 1.02 19.12
CA SER A 150 16.00 -0.28 19.56
C SER A 150 14.92 -1.19 20.17
N ALA A 151 13.72 -0.65 20.42
CA ALA A 151 12.59 -1.39 20.97
C ALA A 151 11.80 -2.19 19.92
N ALA A 152 12.21 -2.16 18.66
CA ALA A 152 11.64 -2.94 17.56
C ALA A 152 12.78 -3.51 16.69
N PRO A 153 12.51 -4.53 15.84
CA PRO A 153 13.52 -5.12 14.96
C PRO A 153 14.15 -4.08 14.03
N VAL A 154 15.48 -4.01 14.01
CA VAL A 154 16.25 -3.09 13.16
C VAL A 154 16.85 -3.83 11.97
N SER A 155 17.00 -3.14 10.84
CA SER A 155 17.56 -3.69 9.61
C SER A 155 18.48 -2.67 8.96
N ASN A 156 19.55 -3.15 8.31
CA ASN A 156 20.41 -2.30 7.47
C ASN A 156 19.82 -2.09 6.06
N LEU A 157 18.71 -2.75 5.74
CA LEU A 157 18.07 -2.71 4.43
C LEU A 157 16.83 -1.81 4.39
N SER A 158 16.37 -1.33 5.54
CA SER A 158 15.16 -0.53 5.65
C SER A 158 15.15 0.27 6.96
N SER A 159 14.64 1.49 6.91
CA SER A 159 14.25 2.22 8.12
C SER A 159 12.93 1.68 8.66
N GLN A 160 12.76 1.62 9.98
CA GLN A 160 11.49 1.20 10.60
C GLN A 160 10.33 2.13 10.20
N THR A 161 10.63 3.42 10.09
CA THR A 161 9.69 4.47 9.72
C THR A 161 10.34 5.46 8.76
N VAL A 162 9.57 5.89 7.77
CA VAL A 162 9.91 7.03 6.91
C VAL A 162 8.73 8.00 6.87
N ALA A 163 8.91 9.16 7.49
CA ALA A 163 7.97 10.27 7.48
C ALA A 163 8.30 11.23 6.33
N PHE A 164 7.26 11.69 5.64
CA PHE A 164 7.35 12.73 4.64
C PHE A 164 5.97 13.40 4.53
N SER A 165 5.90 14.70 4.29
CA SER A 165 4.64 15.47 4.31
C SER A 165 3.78 15.14 5.54
N HIS A 166 2.58 14.60 5.38
CA HIS A 166 1.65 14.33 6.48
C HIS A 166 1.61 12.85 6.91
N TYR A 167 2.35 11.97 6.22
CA TYR A 167 2.28 10.53 6.48
C TYR A 167 3.60 9.94 6.96
N ASN A 168 3.48 8.90 7.79
CA ASN A 168 4.57 8.01 8.16
C ASN A 168 4.32 6.62 7.57
N ASN A 169 5.32 6.08 6.87
CA ASN A 169 5.28 4.73 6.31
C ASN A 169 6.08 3.80 7.22
N ILE A 170 5.42 2.77 7.77
CA ILE A 170 6.03 1.80 8.66
C ILE A 170 6.42 0.57 7.85
N THR A 171 7.69 0.18 7.95
CA THR A 171 8.22 -1.09 7.41
C THR A 171 7.40 -2.26 7.92
N ALA A 172 7.14 -3.26 7.08
CA ALA A 172 6.45 -4.47 7.51
C ALA A 172 7.16 -5.09 8.72
N GLN A 173 6.43 -5.20 9.82
CA GLN A 173 6.94 -5.79 11.04
C GLN A 173 6.68 -7.28 11.02
N LEU A 174 7.79 -8.03 10.96
CA LEU A 174 7.82 -9.46 11.27
C LEU A 174 7.64 -9.67 12.79
N PRO A 175 7.22 -10.86 13.22
CA PRO A 175 7.00 -11.22 14.61
C PRO A 175 8.31 -11.52 15.36
N ILE A 176 9.31 -10.69 15.12
CA ILE A 176 10.64 -10.81 15.71
C ILE A 176 10.62 -10.17 17.10
N ASP A 177 11.14 -10.87 18.10
CA ASP A 177 11.46 -10.28 19.39
C ASP A 177 12.75 -9.45 19.26
N PRO A 178 12.71 -8.12 19.47
CA PRO A 178 13.88 -7.24 19.31
C PRO A 178 15.02 -7.59 20.26
N ALA A 179 14.77 -8.24 21.39
CA ALA A 179 15.82 -8.64 22.33
C ALA A 179 16.63 -9.85 21.82
N THR A 180 16.00 -10.73 21.04
CA THR A 180 16.63 -11.99 20.59
C THR A 180 16.93 -12.02 19.09
N GLY A 181 16.29 -11.15 18.30
CA GLY A 181 16.40 -11.15 16.84
C GLY A 181 15.76 -12.38 16.18
N ARG A 182 14.87 -13.09 16.89
CA ARG A 182 14.21 -14.31 16.41
C ARG A 182 12.70 -14.16 16.37
N ILE A 183 12.06 -14.92 15.48
CA ILE A 183 10.60 -15.08 15.47
C ILE A 183 10.16 -15.66 16.83
N VAL A 184 9.11 -15.07 17.41
CA VAL A 184 8.55 -15.54 18.68
C VAL A 184 7.92 -16.93 18.53
N THR A 185 8.02 -17.74 19.59
CA THR A 185 7.30 -19.02 19.67
C THR A 185 5.87 -18.81 20.16
N GLY A 186 4.94 -19.67 19.73
CA GLY A 186 3.54 -19.63 20.20
C GLY A 186 2.50 -19.59 19.08
N GLY A 187 2.94 -19.73 17.82
CA GLY A 187 2.07 -19.76 16.65
C GLY A 187 1.46 -18.39 16.34
N ILE A 188 0.47 -18.39 15.44
CA ILE A 188 -0.08 -17.17 14.85
C ILE A 188 -0.53 -16.11 15.86
N LYS A 189 -1.12 -16.49 17.00
CA LYS A 189 -1.54 -15.50 18.01
C LYS A 189 -0.35 -14.76 18.61
N ALA A 190 0.69 -15.49 19.01
CA ALA A 190 1.89 -14.90 19.58
C ALA A 190 2.63 -14.04 18.55
N GLU A 191 2.71 -14.51 17.31
CA GLU A 191 3.33 -13.79 16.21
C GLU A 191 2.56 -12.50 15.86
N THR A 192 1.23 -12.56 15.80
CA THR A 192 0.38 -11.37 15.56
C THR A 192 0.58 -10.33 16.67
N VAL A 193 0.58 -10.78 17.94
CA VAL A 193 0.85 -9.90 19.09
C VAL A 193 2.23 -9.25 18.96
N GLN A 194 3.27 -10.00 18.60
CA GLN A 194 4.62 -9.45 18.49
C GLN A 194 4.74 -8.44 17.35
N SER A 195 4.14 -8.72 16.19
CA SER A 195 4.15 -7.80 15.05
C SER A 195 3.48 -6.46 15.41
N LEU A 196 2.31 -6.49 16.06
CA LEU A 196 1.61 -5.28 16.52
C LEU A 196 2.36 -4.56 17.66
N LYS A 197 3.03 -5.29 18.56
CA LYS A 197 3.91 -4.68 19.58
C LYS A 197 5.11 -3.97 18.95
N ASN A 198 5.71 -4.53 17.91
CA ASN A 198 6.81 -3.91 17.19
C ASN A 198 6.35 -2.60 16.55
N ILE A 199 5.18 -2.58 15.89
CA ILE A 199 4.57 -1.35 15.37
C ILE A 199 4.34 -0.35 16.51
N LYS A 200 3.72 -0.77 17.62
CA LYS A 200 3.45 0.12 18.77
C LYS A 200 4.74 0.72 19.35
N ALA A 201 5.82 -0.05 19.42
CA ALA A 201 7.12 0.43 19.88
C ALA A 201 7.73 1.45 18.91
N ILE A 202 7.60 1.24 17.60
CA ILE A 202 8.03 2.20 16.58
C ILE A 202 7.26 3.51 16.72
N LEU A 203 5.93 3.45 16.78
CA LEU A 203 5.07 4.65 16.92
C LEU A 203 5.36 5.40 18.23
N SER A 204 5.55 4.68 19.34
CA SER A 204 5.95 5.29 20.61
C SER A 204 7.32 5.98 20.52
N GLY A 205 8.23 5.46 19.70
CA GLY A 205 9.57 6.04 19.49
C GLY A 205 9.57 7.34 18.68
N ILE A 206 8.46 7.68 18.04
CA ILE A 206 8.23 8.93 17.31
C ILE A 206 7.08 9.75 17.93
N ASP A 207 6.66 9.42 19.15
CA ASP A 207 5.58 10.08 19.89
C ASP A 207 4.22 10.10 19.17
N VAL A 208 3.92 9.05 18.39
CA VAL A 208 2.66 8.90 17.64
C VAL A 208 1.76 7.83 18.30
N PRO A 209 0.47 8.11 18.53
CA PRO A 209 -0.45 7.13 19.09
C PRO A 209 -0.80 6.03 18.08
N PHE A 210 -1.18 4.86 18.59
CA PHE A 210 -1.53 3.70 17.75
C PHE A 210 -2.80 3.93 16.91
N ASP A 211 -3.71 4.77 17.38
CA ASP A 211 -4.96 5.12 16.69
C ASP A 211 -4.75 6.04 15.47
N ASP A 212 -3.54 6.58 15.26
CA ASP A 212 -3.21 7.38 14.07
C ASP A 212 -2.89 6.49 12.85
N ILE A 213 -2.92 5.16 13.00
CA ILE A 213 -2.83 4.26 11.85
C ILE A 213 -4.09 4.45 10.99
N VAL A 214 -3.91 4.87 9.74
CA VAL A 214 -5.01 5.07 8.77
C VAL A 214 -5.20 3.90 7.82
N LYS A 215 -4.13 3.14 7.57
CA LYS A 215 -4.15 1.95 6.71
C LYS A 215 -3.25 0.86 7.31
N ILE A 216 -3.73 -0.37 7.30
CA ILE A 216 -2.97 -1.55 7.71
C ILE A 216 -3.10 -2.65 6.66
N ASN A 217 -1.97 -3.26 6.29
CA ASN A 217 -1.96 -4.47 5.47
C ASN A 217 -1.40 -5.63 6.29
N ILE A 218 -2.16 -6.70 6.35
CA ILE A 218 -1.84 -7.91 7.11
C ILE A 218 -1.58 -9.01 6.10
N PHE A 219 -0.33 -9.46 6.05
CA PHE A 219 0.07 -10.61 5.25
C PHE A 219 0.07 -11.84 6.15
N VAL A 220 -0.67 -12.88 5.76
CA VAL A 220 -0.74 -14.16 6.48
C VAL A 220 -0.34 -15.30 5.57
N LYS A 221 0.22 -16.37 6.12
CA LYS A 221 0.59 -17.56 5.33
C LYS A 221 -0.59 -18.49 5.04
N ASP A 222 -1.57 -18.57 5.95
CA ASP A 222 -2.81 -19.35 5.76
C ASP A 222 -4.01 -18.53 6.26
N LEU A 223 -4.99 -18.29 5.38
CA LEU A 223 -6.22 -17.58 5.74
C LEU A 223 -7.07 -18.30 6.80
N LYS A 224 -6.86 -19.59 7.05
CA LYS A 224 -7.53 -20.32 8.15
C LYS A 224 -7.16 -19.76 9.52
N ASP A 225 -6.03 -19.10 9.64
CA ASP A 225 -5.59 -18.50 10.90
C ASP A 225 -6.24 -17.13 11.17
N MET A 226 -7.06 -16.62 10.24
CA MET A 226 -7.60 -15.27 10.33
C MET A 226 -8.48 -15.02 11.56
N ASP A 227 -9.19 -16.03 12.07
CA ASP A 227 -9.96 -15.87 13.31
C ASP A 227 -9.04 -15.55 14.49
N ALA A 228 -7.88 -16.23 14.57
CA ALA A 228 -6.89 -16.01 15.61
C ALA A 228 -6.18 -14.64 15.45
N VAL A 229 -5.90 -14.23 14.22
CA VAL A 229 -5.36 -12.90 13.91
C VAL A 229 -6.36 -11.81 14.29
N ASN A 230 -7.65 -11.98 13.94
CA ASN A 230 -8.73 -11.04 14.21
C ASN A 230 -8.97 -10.88 15.72
N GLU A 231 -8.92 -11.98 16.48
CA GLU A 231 -9.02 -11.97 17.94
C GLU A 231 -7.93 -11.08 18.55
N VAL A 232 -6.68 -11.26 18.10
CA VAL A 232 -5.55 -10.42 18.57
C VAL A 232 -5.71 -8.98 18.10
N TYR A 233 -6.01 -8.75 16.83
CA TYR A 233 -6.16 -7.42 16.24
C TYR A 233 -7.19 -6.57 17.00
N SER A 234 -8.31 -7.17 17.38
CA SER A 234 -9.38 -6.54 18.18
C SER A 234 -8.95 -6.11 19.59
N THR A 235 -7.79 -6.58 20.07
CA THR A 235 -7.22 -6.11 21.35
C THR A 235 -6.37 -4.85 21.19
N PHE A 236 -5.93 -4.53 19.97
CA PHE A 236 -5.13 -3.35 19.65
C PHE A 236 -5.96 -2.22 19.07
N PHE A 237 -7.07 -2.53 18.40
CA PHE A 237 -7.98 -1.55 17.84
C PHE A 237 -9.39 -1.70 18.41
N PRO A 238 -10.07 -0.60 18.76
CA PRO A 238 -9.51 0.75 18.95
C PRO A 238 -8.69 0.83 20.26
N ASP A 239 -7.53 1.52 20.25
CA ASP A 239 -6.60 1.56 21.40
C ASP A 239 -7.09 2.54 22.47
N SER A 240 -7.45 3.78 22.09
CA SER A 240 -7.88 4.82 23.02
C SER A 240 -9.38 4.76 23.35
N SER A 241 -9.75 5.33 24.50
CA SER A 241 -11.16 5.50 24.88
C SER A 241 -11.94 6.36 23.88
N ILE A 242 -11.27 7.31 23.21
CA ILE A 242 -11.89 8.17 22.19
C ILE A 242 -12.19 7.33 20.94
N ALA A 243 -11.20 6.63 20.40
CA ALA A 243 -11.37 5.74 19.26
C ALA A 243 -12.42 4.65 19.54
N ARG A 244 -12.50 4.12 20.78
CA ARG A 244 -13.57 3.20 21.20
C ARG A 244 -14.94 3.84 21.25
N THR A 245 -15.04 5.10 21.63
CA THR A 245 -16.31 5.83 21.68
C THR A 245 -16.87 6.07 20.28
N VAL A 246 -15.99 6.33 19.30
CA VAL A 246 -16.39 6.52 17.89
C VAL A 246 -16.28 5.26 17.03
N GLY A 247 -15.81 4.14 17.59
CA GLY A 247 -15.66 2.86 16.91
C GLY A 247 -14.63 2.85 15.76
N TYR A 248 -13.61 3.73 15.82
CA TYR A 248 -12.65 3.87 14.72
C TYR A 248 -11.73 2.66 14.60
N VAL A 249 -11.56 2.18 13.37
CA VAL A 249 -10.58 1.18 12.95
C VAL A 249 -9.98 1.60 11.60
N PRO A 250 -8.70 1.32 11.32
CA PRO A 250 -8.07 1.72 10.06
C PRO A 250 -8.72 1.05 8.84
N ALA A 251 -8.42 1.59 7.66
CA ALA A 251 -8.60 0.84 6.43
C ALA A 251 -7.69 -0.39 6.46
N ARG A 252 -8.16 -1.54 5.95
CA ARG A 252 -7.50 -2.83 6.13
C ARG A 252 -7.46 -3.62 4.84
N THR A 253 -6.34 -4.28 4.58
CA THR A 253 -6.24 -5.34 3.56
C THR A 253 -5.64 -6.59 4.19
N VAL A 254 -6.23 -7.75 3.92
CA VAL A 254 -5.70 -9.07 4.32
C VAL A 254 -5.23 -9.80 3.07
N ILE A 255 -4.02 -10.34 3.11
CA ILE A 255 -3.33 -10.88 1.94
C ILE A 255 -2.76 -12.24 2.32
N GLN A 256 -3.16 -13.30 1.61
CA GLN A 256 -2.45 -14.57 1.75
C GLN A 256 -1.15 -14.49 0.96
N ALA A 257 -0.03 -14.48 1.67
CA ALA A 257 1.29 -14.60 1.09
C ALA A 257 1.61 -16.07 0.82
N GLU A 258 2.35 -16.36 -0.26
CA GLU A 258 2.88 -17.71 -0.51
C GLU A 258 3.87 -18.11 0.59
N ASP A 259 4.72 -17.16 0.99
CA ASP A 259 5.60 -17.29 2.15
C ASP A 259 6.07 -15.93 2.66
N LEU A 260 6.58 -15.91 3.89
CA LEU A 260 7.11 -14.74 4.56
C LEU A 260 8.54 -15.01 5.05
N GLN A 261 9.32 -13.94 5.21
CA GLN A 261 10.71 -14.06 5.66
C GLN A 261 10.79 -14.76 7.02
N MET A 262 11.90 -15.49 7.23
CA MET A 262 12.18 -16.25 8.46
C MET A 262 11.12 -17.32 8.79
N GLY A 263 10.25 -17.68 7.85
CA GLY A 263 9.17 -18.63 8.06
C GLY A 263 8.06 -18.11 8.96
N ALA A 264 7.91 -16.78 9.07
CA ALA A 264 6.82 -16.16 9.82
C ALA A 264 5.44 -16.58 9.27
N SER A 265 4.46 -16.66 10.16
CA SER A 265 3.06 -16.95 9.83
C SER A 265 2.27 -15.67 9.51
N VAL A 266 2.75 -14.52 9.99
CA VAL A 266 2.15 -13.19 9.76
C VAL A 266 3.24 -12.11 9.68
N GLN A 267 3.00 -11.06 8.90
CA GLN A 267 3.68 -9.77 9.04
C GLN A 267 2.69 -8.63 8.78
N ILE A 268 2.97 -7.45 9.34
CA ILE A 268 2.02 -6.33 9.29
C ILE A 268 2.75 -5.04 8.91
N GLU A 269 2.26 -4.36 7.88
CA GLU A 269 2.69 -2.99 7.54
C GLU A 269 1.58 -1.98 7.86
N ALA A 270 1.97 -0.72 8.07
CA ALA A 270 1.04 0.34 8.40
C ALA A 270 1.42 1.68 7.76
N VAL A 271 0.41 2.50 7.48
CA VAL A 271 0.53 3.92 7.13
C VAL A 271 -0.17 4.73 8.21
N VAL A 272 0.47 5.82 8.63
CA VAL A 272 0.10 6.59 9.81
C VAL A 272 -0.14 8.04 9.42
N SER A 273 -1.16 8.66 10.00
CA SER A 273 -1.54 10.07 9.84
C SER A 273 -0.62 11.02 10.61
N HIS A 274 0.69 10.83 10.49
CA HIS A 274 1.67 11.68 11.16
C HIS A 274 2.88 11.87 10.27
N GLY A 275 3.25 13.11 9.96
CA GLY A 275 4.44 13.40 9.18
C GLY A 275 5.31 14.43 9.86
N ASP A 276 6.46 13.98 10.38
CA ASP A 276 7.47 14.82 11.04
C ASP A 276 8.25 15.73 10.05
N GLY A 277 7.89 15.72 8.77
CA GLY A 277 8.68 16.26 7.67
C GLY A 277 8.70 17.78 7.53
N THR A 278 8.24 18.54 8.52
CA THR A 278 8.06 20.00 8.36
C THR A 278 8.52 20.82 9.57
N PRO A 279 9.52 21.70 9.42
CA PRO A 279 9.80 22.78 10.37
C PRO A 279 9.26 24.13 9.88
N PRO A 280 8.54 24.88 10.73
CA PRO A 280 7.40 24.44 11.52
C PRO A 280 6.13 24.42 10.64
N GLN A 281 5.41 23.29 10.61
CA GLN A 281 3.97 23.33 10.31
C GLN A 281 3.35 24.42 11.19
N ALA A 282 2.53 25.30 10.60
CA ALA A 282 1.77 26.24 11.40
C ALA A 282 0.99 25.44 12.45
N ILE A 283 0.76 26.01 13.64
CA ILE A 283 -0.05 25.34 14.67
C ILE A 283 -1.41 24.90 14.10
N GLU A 284 -1.89 25.63 13.09
CA GLU A 284 -3.13 25.43 12.34
C GLU A 284 -3.12 24.11 11.54
N ASP A 285 -1.99 23.74 10.93
CA ASP A 285 -1.83 22.51 10.12
C ASP A 285 -1.78 21.25 11.00
N ARG A 286 -1.34 21.37 12.26
CA ARG A 286 -1.31 20.24 13.22
C ARG A 286 -2.65 19.96 13.89
N HIS A 287 -3.54 20.95 13.96
CA HIS A 287 -4.79 20.85 14.75
C HIS A 287 -6.06 20.87 13.89
N GLY A 288 -5.95 21.07 12.56
CA GLY A 288 -7.08 21.12 11.63
C GLY A 288 -7.32 19.85 10.81
N ILE A 289 -6.32 18.98 10.67
CA ILE A 289 -6.43 17.75 9.89
C ILE A 289 -6.91 16.62 10.80
N VAL A 290 -8.10 16.11 10.50
CA VAL A 290 -8.76 15.06 11.28
C VAL A 290 -8.88 13.82 10.41
N ILE A 291 -8.59 12.65 10.99
CA ILE A 291 -8.91 11.36 10.38
C ILE A 291 -10.43 11.25 10.23
N LYS A 292 -10.91 11.11 8.99
CA LYS A 292 -12.32 10.93 8.66
C LYS A 292 -12.53 9.51 8.12
N ALA A 293 -13.03 8.64 8.99
CA ALA A 293 -13.51 7.33 8.60
C ALA A 293 -14.95 7.40 8.08
N HIS A 294 -15.26 6.69 6.99
CA HIS A 294 -16.61 6.55 6.49
C HIS A 294 -16.88 5.12 6.00
N ASN A 295 -18.03 4.57 6.40
CA ASN A 295 -18.67 3.41 5.79
C ASN A 295 -20.00 3.79 5.13
N THR A 296 -20.28 3.26 3.94
CA THR A 296 -21.56 3.31 3.24
C THR A 296 -22.22 1.93 3.26
N GLU A 297 -23.56 1.91 3.27
CA GLU A 297 -24.34 0.67 3.14
C GLU A 297 -24.34 0.10 1.71
N ASN A 298 -23.90 0.89 0.73
CA ASN A 298 -23.83 0.50 -0.68
C ASN A 298 -22.55 -0.29 -1.04
N ALA A 299 -21.76 -0.69 -0.05
CA ALA A 299 -20.60 -1.56 -0.18
C ALA A 299 -20.49 -2.48 1.06
N PRO A 300 -19.76 -3.60 0.98
CA PRO A 300 -19.59 -4.52 2.11
C PRO A 300 -18.98 -3.82 3.34
N VAL A 301 -19.64 -3.92 4.49
CA VAL A 301 -19.18 -3.37 5.77
C VAL A 301 -18.59 -4.48 6.64
N ASP A 302 -17.49 -4.19 7.33
CA ASP A 302 -16.79 -5.10 8.23
C ASP A 302 -16.53 -4.40 9.58
N SER A 303 -16.59 -5.14 10.70
CA SER A 303 -16.42 -4.55 12.04
C SER A 303 -14.96 -4.32 12.45
N LEU A 304 -14.01 -4.88 11.70
CA LEU A 304 -12.57 -4.83 11.95
C LEU A 304 -11.86 -3.87 10.97
N SER A 305 -12.59 -3.20 10.09
CA SER A 305 -12.04 -2.24 9.14
C SER A 305 -13.03 -1.15 8.74
N THR A 306 -12.50 0.01 8.35
CA THR A 306 -13.31 1.07 7.73
C THR A 306 -13.13 1.02 6.22
N GLN A 307 -14.21 1.11 5.44
CA GLN A 307 -14.19 1.09 3.97
C GLN A 307 -13.27 2.16 3.39
N THR A 308 -13.37 3.41 3.87
CA THR A 308 -12.44 4.48 3.52
C THR A 308 -12.02 5.28 4.76
N VAL A 309 -10.73 5.58 4.85
CA VAL A 309 -10.16 6.47 5.86
C VAL A 309 -9.47 7.62 5.14
N ALA A 310 -10.09 8.79 5.19
CA ALA A 310 -9.50 10.03 4.72
C ALA A 310 -8.64 10.65 5.81
N PHE A 311 -7.45 11.04 5.44
CA PHE A 311 -6.57 11.93 6.19
C PHE A 311 -5.74 12.62 5.13
N SER A 312 -5.19 13.80 5.36
CA SER A 312 -4.19 14.22 4.41
C SER A 312 -4.77 14.58 3.05
N HIS A 313 -3.97 14.18 2.09
CA HIS A 313 -4.24 14.18 0.67
C HIS A 313 -4.79 12.85 0.16
N TYR A 314 -5.11 11.87 1.01
CA TYR A 314 -5.61 10.57 0.52
C TYR A 314 -6.79 9.99 1.30
N ASN A 315 -7.67 9.34 0.54
CA ASN A 315 -8.57 8.31 1.02
C ASN A 315 -7.88 6.96 0.88
N HIS A 316 -7.60 6.28 1.99
CA HIS A 316 -7.13 4.90 2.00
C HIS A 316 -8.33 3.95 2.04
N LEU A 317 -8.51 3.12 1.01
CA LEU A 317 -9.63 2.18 0.96
C LEU A 317 -9.22 0.82 1.50
N SER A 318 -10.10 0.19 2.27
CA SER A 318 -9.99 -1.23 2.61
C SER A 318 -10.14 -2.08 1.36
N ALA A 319 -9.51 -3.26 1.35
CA ALA A 319 -9.72 -4.20 0.25
C ALA A 319 -11.19 -4.58 0.15
N GLN A 320 -11.74 -4.41 -1.05
CA GLN A 320 -13.11 -4.79 -1.36
C GLN A 320 -13.11 -6.20 -1.96
N LEU A 321 -13.99 -7.04 -1.43
CA LEU A 321 -14.32 -8.35 -1.97
C LEU A 321 -15.51 -8.25 -2.94
N PRO A 322 -15.75 -9.26 -3.79
CA PRO A 322 -16.86 -9.31 -4.73
C PRO A 322 -18.18 -9.68 -4.04
N ILE A 323 -18.46 -9.04 -2.92
CA ILE A 323 -19.67 -9.25 -2.13
C ILE A 323 -20.73 -8.25 -2.59
N ASP A 324 -21.93 -8.74 -2.85
CA ASP A 324 -23.10 -7.89 -3.07
C ASP A 324 -23.56 -7.30 -1.72
N PRO A 325 -23.52 -5.98 -1.54
CA PRO A 325 -23.88 -5.34 -0.28
C PRO A 325 -25.34 -5.58 0.13
N ALA A 326 -26.26 -5.81 -0.83
CA ALA A 326 -27.67 -6.07 -0.53
C ALA A 326 -27.89 -7.46 0.08
N THR A 327 -27.06 -8.44 -0.28
CA THR A 327 -27.22 -9.84 0.16
C THR A 327 -26.17 -10.26 1.18
N GLY A 328 -25.05 -9.55 1.26
CA GLY A 328 -23.89 -9.92 2.09
C GLY A 328 -23.19 -11.19 1.60
N LYS A 329 -23.39 -11.58 0.33
CA LYS A 329 -22.82 -12.80 -0.25
C LYS A 329 -21.92 -12.50 -1.43
N LEU A 330 -20.94 -13.38 -1.66
CA LEU A 330 -20.15 -13.40 -2.88
C LEU A 330 -21.09 -13.47 -4.11
N VAL A 331 -20.84 -12.64 -5.12
CA VAL A 331 -21.62 -12.69 -6.37
C VAL A 331 -21.39 -13.99 -7.12
N GLU A 332 -22.45 -14.52 -7.72
CA GLU A 332 -22.36 -15.67 -8.61
C GLU A 332 -21.69 -15.29 -9.94
N GLY A 333 -21.04 -16.25 -10.59
CA GLY A 333 -20.35 -16.05 -11.86
C GLY A 333 -18.87 -16.41 -11.78
N GLY A 334 -18.08 -15.85 -12.69
CA GLY A 334 -16.63 -16.02 -12.75
C GLY A 334 -15.90 -14.72 -12.43
N ILE A 335 -14.65 -14.65 -12.88
CA ILE A 335 -13.77 -13.52 -12.60
C ILE A 335 -14.33 -12.18 -13.12
N LYS A 336 -15.08 -12.16 -14.24
CA LYS A 336 -15.64 -10.92 -14.80
C LYS A 336 -16.70 -10.34 -13.87
N GLU A 337 -17.66 -11.14 -13.43
CA GLU A 337 -18.72 -10.73 -12.52
C GLU A 337 -18.14 -10.28 -11.17
N GLN A 338 -17.15 -11.02 -10.66
CA GLN A 338 -16.48 -10.64 -9.42
C GLN A 338 -15.66 -9.34 -9.56
N THR A 339 -14.91 -9.17 -10.65
CA THR A 339 -14.17 -7.93 -10.92
C THR A 339 -15.12 -6.73 -11.01
N GLN A 340 -16.25 -6.89 -11.70
CA GLN A 340 -17.29 -5.87 -11.81
C GLN A 340 -17.84 -5.51 -10.44
N GLN A 341 -18.12 -6.49 -9.58
CA GLN A 341 -18.64 -6.23 -8.24
C GLN A 341 -17.61 -5.52 -7.36
N VAL A 342 -16.36 -5.95 -7.35
CA VAL A 342 -15.30 -5.31 -6.56
C VAL A 342 -15.13 -3.85 -6.95
N LEU A 343 -15.06 -3.55 -8.25
CA LEU A 343 -14.92 -2.16 -8.73
C LEU A 343 -16.18 -1.32 -8.49
N THR A 344 -17.37 -1.94 -8.55
CA THR A 344 -18.63 -1.29 -8.15
C THR A 344 -18.64 -0.94 -6.66
N ASN A 345 -18.14 -1.84 -5.80
CA ASN A 345 -18.02 -1.60 -4.36
C ASN A 345 -17.04 -0.45 -4.08
N ILE A 346 -15.86 -0.45 -4.72
CA ILE A 346 -14.90 0.66 -4.62
C ILE A 346 -15.55 1.97 -5.03
N LYS A 347 -16.22 1.99 -6.19
CA LYS A 347 -16.95 3.16 -6.69
C LYS A 347 -17.99 3.68 -5.68
N ALA A 348 -18.79 2.79 -5.10
CA ALA A 348 -19.79 3.17 -4.11
C ALA A 348 -19.17 3.79 -2.84
N VAL A 349 -18.01 3.28 -2.40
CA VAL A 349 -17.27 3.82 -1.24
C VAL A 349 -16.73 5.22 -1.53
N ILE A 350 -16.11 5.43 -2.69
CA ILE A 350 -15.53 6.73 -3.03
C ILE A 350 -16.61 7.78 -3.33
N GLU A 351 -17.71 7.40 -3.99
CA GLU A 351 -18.85 8.30 -4.23
C GLU A 351 -19.57 8.68 -2.92
N SER A 352 -19.49 7.88 -1.86
CA SER A 352 -20.07 8.24 -0.55
C SER A 352 -19.30 9.31 0.20
N VAL A 353 -18.08 9.63 -0.23
CA VAL A 353 -17.25 10.74 0.30
C VAL A 353 -17.08 11.85 -0.73
N ASP A 354 -18.04 12.01 -1.65
CA ASP A 354 -18.09 13.06 -2.67
C ASP A 354 -16.90 13.09 -3.65
N HIS A 355 -16.34 11.92 -3.93
CA HIS A 355 -15.25 11.71 -4.88
C HIS A 355 -15.68 10.82 -6.05
N VAL A 356 -14.82 10.69 -7.07
CA VAL A 356 -15.08 9.90 -8.28
C VAL A 356 -13.95 8.91 -8.59
N MET A 357 -14.17 7.97 -9.51
CA MET A 357 -13.16 6.96 -9.87
C MET A 357 -11.90 7.56 -10.50
N GLU A 358 -12.04 8.71 -11.16
CA GLU A 358 -10.93 9.47 -11.75
C GLU A 358 -9.97 10.03 -10.68
N ASP A 359 -10.41 10.13 -9.42
CA ASP A 359 -9.56 10.54 -8.30
C ASP A 359 -8.64 9.40 -7.82
N MET A 360 -8.75 8.18 -8.38
CA MET A 360 -7.89 7.07 -8.00
C MET A 360 -6.43 7.35 -8.38
N VAL A 361 -5.55 7.20 -7.39
CA VAL A 361 -4.10 7.37 -7.53
C VAL A 361 -3.41 6.03 -7.66
N LYS A 362 -3.88 5.02 -6.91
CA LYS A 362 -3.31 3.69 -6.91
C LYS A 362 -4.38 2.62 -6.76
N VAL A 363 -4.24 1.53 -7.51
CA VAL A 363 -5.06 0.31 -7.38
C VAL A 363 -4.15 -0.92 -7.22
N ASN A 364 -4.42 -1.73 -6.20
CA ASN A 364 -3.74 -3.00 -5.99
C ASN A 364 -4.71 -4.16 -6.20
N ILE A 365 -4.40 -5.00 -7.18
CA ILE A 365 -5.19 -6.18 -7.56
C ILE A 365 -4.51 -7.42 -6.99
N PHE A 366 -5.29 -8.22 -6.28
CA PHE A 366 -4.91 -9.55 -5.85
C PHE A 366 -5.86 -10.54 -6.52
N VAL A 367 -5.31 -11.46 -7.30
CA VAL A 367 -6.09 -12.41 -8.09
C VAL A 367 -5.70 -13.84 -7.75
N LYS A 368 -6.67 -14.76 -7.73
CA LYS A 368 -6.42 -16.18 -7.41
C LYS A 368 -5.68 -16.90 -8.52
N ASP A 369 -5.99 -16.57 -9.77
CA ASP A 369 -5.31 -17.09 -10.96
C ASP A 369 -4.87 -15.94 -11.89
N LEU A 370 -3.57 -15.83 -12.14
CA LEU A 370 -3.02 -14.82 -13.04
C LEU A 370 -3.43 -15.04 -14.50
N ALA A 371 -3.89 -16.24 -14.87
CA ALA A 371 -4.45 -16.52 -16.19
C ALA A 371 -5.75 -15.75 -16.46
N ASP A 372 -6.45 -15.32 -15.42
CA ASP A 372 -7.70 -14.57 -15.54
C ASP A 372 -7.50 -13.08 -15.88
N MET A 373 -6.25 -12.59 -15.91
CA MET A 373 -5.96 -11.16 -16.02
C MET A 373 -6.50 -10.50 -17.30
N ASP A 374 -6.64 -11.22 -18.41
CA ASP A 374 -7.25 -10.68 -19.62
C ASP A 374 -8.73 -10.32 -19.39
N ALA A 375 -9.46 -11.18 -18.68
CA ALA A 375 -10.85 -10.94 -18.31
C ALA A 375 -10.99 -9.83 -17.26
N VAL A 376 -10.06 -9.76 -16.29
CA VAL A 376 -9.98 -8.65 -15.33
C VAL A 376 -9.74 -7.33 -16.05
N ASN A 377 -8.78 -7.29 -16.98
CA ASN A 377 -8.40 -6.09 -17.73
C ASN A 377 -9.57 -5.57 -18.59
N GLU A 378 -10.36 -6.45 -19.20
CA GLU A 378 -11.55 -6.07 -19.97
C GLU A 378 -12.56 -5.28 -19.12
N VAL A 379 -12.86 -5.77 -17.91
CA VAL A 379 -13.78 -5.08 -16.98
C VAL A 379 -13.13 -3.83 -16.41
N TYR A 380 -11.86 -3.91 -16.00
CA TYR A 380 -11.11 -2.80 -15.42
C TYR A 380 -11.08 -1.57 -16.34
N ALA A 381 -10.90 -1.77 -17.65
CA ALA A 381 -10.89 -0.70 -18.64
C ALA A 381 -12.23 0.07 -18.74
N THR A 382 -13.34 -0.50 -18.25
CA THR A 382 -14.63 0.22 -18.20
C THR A 382 -14.71 1.23 -17.05
N PHE A 383 -13.91 1.04 -16.00
CA PHE A 383 -13.80 1.96 -14.87
C PHE A 383 -12.65 2.95 -15.02
N PHE A 384 -11.61 2.57 -15.76
CA PHE A 384 -10.40 3.36 -15.98
C PHE A 384 -10.03 3.41 -17.47
N PRO A 385 -10.85 4.07 -18.31
CA PRO A 385 -10.71 4.02 -19.77
C PRO A 385 -9.42 4.66 -20.29
N GLU A 386 -8.78 5.53 -19.51
CA GLU A 386 -7.53 6.22 -19.87
C GLU A 386 -6.27 5.53 -19.33
N GLY A 387 -6.41 4.40 -18.62
CA GLY A 387 -5.26 3.66 -18.07
C GLY A 387 -4.61 4.33 -16.84
N THR A 388 -5.30 5.23 -16.15
CA THR A 388 -4.94 5.75 -14.82
C THR A 388 -5.88 5.07 -13.82
N PRO A 389 -5.43 4.51 -12.66
CA PRO A 389 -4.28 4.83 -11.80
C PRO A 389 -2.97 4.05 -11.98
N ALA A 390 -1.98 4.33 -11.11
CA ALA A 390 -0.87 3.42 -10.86
C ALA A 390 -1.39 2.07 -10.32
N ARG A 391 -0.71 0.97 -10.66
CA ARG A 391 -1.24 -0.37 -10.49
C ARG A 391 -0.21 -1.39 -10.00
N ARG A 392 -0.65 -2.26 -9.10
CA ARG A 392 0.04 -3.51 -8.76
C ARG A 392 -0.89 -4.69 -9.05
N VAL A 393 -0.35 -5.76 -9.61
CA VAL A 393 -1.02 -7.07 -9.70
C VAL A 393 -0.13 -8.10 -9.01
N VAL A 394 -0.74 -8.92 -8.14
CA VAL A 394 -0.09 -10.11 -7.56
C VAL A 394 -1.08 -11.26 -7.55
N GLY A 395 -0.58 -12.47 -7.81
CA GLY A 395 -1.33 -13.71 -7.65
C GLY A 395 -1.24 -14.20 -6.21
N VAL A 396 -2.35 -14.69 -5.66
CA VAL A 396 -2.44 -15.24 -4.30
C VAL A 396 -3.13 -16.60 -4.32
N SER A 397 -2.69 -17.55 -3.51
CA SER A 397 -3.28 -18.90 -3.49
C SER A 397 -4.74 -18.95 -3.00
N ALA A 398 -5.17 -17.97 -2.21
CA ALA A 398 -6.55 -17.88 -1.71
C ALA A 398 -6.93 -16.45 -1.33
N LEU A 399 -8.24 -16.19 -1.31
CA LEU A 399 -8.87 -14.97 -0.84
C LEU A 399 -10.01 -15.34 0.12
N GLN A 400 -10.42 -14.39 0.95
CA GLN A 400 -11.57 -14.56 1.84
C GLN A 400 -12.84 -14.87 1.04
N GLU A 401 -13.76 -15.62 1.65
CA GLU A 401 -15.01 -16.09 1.00
C GLU A 401 -14.81 -16.92 -0.28
N ASP A 402 -13.59 -17.47 -0.50
CA ASP A 402 -13.19 -18.14 -1.74
C ASP A 402 -13.36 -17.27 -3.01
N ALA A 403 -13.22 -15.95 -2.84
CA ALA A 403 -13.22 -15.01 -3.95
C ALA A 403 -12.08 -15.29 -4.96
N LEU A 404 -12.28 -14.86 -6.20
CA LEU A 404 -11.30 -14.94 -7.29
C LEU A 404 -10.44 -13.67 -7.36
N ILE A 405 -10.94 -12.55 -6.84
CA ILE A 405 -10.29 -11.25 -6.86
C ILE A 405 -10.66 -10.41 -5.64
N GLN A 406 -9.69 -9.65 -5.13
CA GLN A 406 -9.93 -8.51 -4.24
C GLN A 406 -9.11 -7.32 -4.72
N ILE A 407 -9.58 -6.11 -4.43
CA ILE A 407 -8.89 -4.88 -4.82
C ILE A 407 -8.90 -3.90 -3.65
N ASP A 408 -7.75 -3.33 -3.33
CA ASP A 408 -7.68 -2.09 -2.54
C ASP A 408 -7.21 -0.92 -3.40
N ALA A 409 -7.45 0.29 -2.91
CA ALA A 409 -7.13 1.49 -3.65
C ALA A 409 -6.74 2.66 -2.73
N ILE A 410 -6.08 3.65 -3.34
CA ILE A 410 -5.82 4.96 -2.78
C ILE A 410 -6.42 5.98 -3.72
N ALA A 411 -7.31 6.83 -3.22
CA ALA A 411 -7.85 7.96 -3.95
C ALA A 411 -7.24 9.26 -3.42
N GLY A 412 -7.11 10.26 -4.30
CA GLY A 412 -6.82 11.62 -3.88
C GLY A 412 -7.89 12.13 -2.92
N ASN A 413 -7.49 12.97 -1.98
CA ASN A 413 -8.36 13.72 -1.08
C ASN A 413 -7.94 15.19 -1.12
N ALA A 414 -8.88 16.10 -1.33
CA ALA A 414 -8.57 17.53 -1.33
C ALA A 414 -8.61 18.06 0.11
N GLU A 415 -7.45 18.35 0.68
CA GLU A 415 -7.36 19.10 1.93
C GLU A 415 -7.53 20.60 1.69
N GLY A 416 -8.47 21.23 2.40
CA GLY A 416 -8.45 22.70 2.60
C GLY A 416 -9.59 23.53 2.00
N THR A 417 -10.56 22.95 1.28
CA THR A 417 -11.83 23.66 1.01
C THR A 417 -12.93 22.96 1.78
N PRO A 418 -13.67 23.63 2.70
CA PRO A 418 -14.92 23.08 3.19
C PRO A 418 -15.77 22.71 1.97
N PRO A 419 -16.58 21.63 2.00
CA PRO A 419 -17.62 21.47 0.99
C PRO A 419 -18.41 22.78 0.96
N GLU A 420 -18.43 23.46 -0.19
CA GLU A 420 -19.40 24.52 -0.40
C GLU A 420 -20.76 23.83 -0.40
N PHE A 421 -21.40 23.81 0.77
CA PHE A 421 -22.82 23.48 0.88
C PHE A 421 -23.56 24.46 -0.03
N LYS A 422 -24.03 23.96 -1.18
CA LYS A 422 -25.01 24.67 -2.01
C LYS A 422 -26.40 24.60 -1.38
#